data_AF-A0A382R4F3-F1
#
_entry.id   AF-A0A382R4F3-F1
#
_cell.length_a   1.000
_cell.length_b   1.000
_cell.length_c   1.000
_cell.angle_alpha   90.00
_cell.angle_beta   90.00
_cell.angle_gamma   90.00
#
_symmetry.space_group_name_H-M   'P 1'
#
loop_
_entity.id
_entity.type
_entity.pdbx_description
1 polymer ?
#
loop_
_entity_poly.entity_id
_entity_poly.type
_entity_poly.pdbx_seq_one_letter_code
_entity_poly.pdbx_strand_id
1 'polypeptide(L)'
;VKVSAIIPAAGSGNRFGESKQFKILAGRPMFFHTLNPFINSDKIDEIIVVVPEQAVEQVHNDVFSISSKPIKVVSGGRKRQDSVNN
;
A
#
# COMPACT_ATOMS: atom_id res chain seq x y z
N VAL A 1 -1.11 -15.70 17.67
CA VAL A 1 -2.01 -15.38 16.54
C VAL A 1 -1.21 -14.54 15.57
N LYS A 2 -1.27 -14.82 14.27
CA LYS A 2 -0.62 -13.99 13.24
C LYS A 2 -1.63 -12.95 12.72
N VAL A 3 -1.22 -11.70 12.61
CA VAL A 3 -2.06 -10.56 12.19
C VAL A 3 -1.43 -9.88 10.97
N SER A 4 -2.20 -9.80 9.89
CA SER A 4 -1.78 -9.19 8.63
C SER A 4 -2.62 -7.93 8.35
N ALA A 5 -1.97 -6.87 7.86
CA ALA A 5 -2.66 -5.66 7.42
C ALA A 5 -2.73 -5.62 5.89
N ILE A 6 -3.94 -5.51 5.33
CA ILE A 6 -4.15 -5.32 3.88
C ILE A 6 -4.50 -3.84 3.64
N ILE A 7 -3.70 -3.17 2.81
CA ILE A 7 -3.83 -1.74 2.50
C ILE A 7 -4.25 -1.58 1.03
N PRO A 8 -5.57 -1.48 0.74
CA PRO A 8 -6.05 -1.28 -0.61
C PRO A 8 -5.80 0.14 -1.12
N ALA A 9 -4.86 0.27 -2.06
CA ALA A 9 -4.40 1.50 -2.69
C ALA A 9 -4.38 1.42 -4.24
N ALA A 10 -5.14 0.50 -4.83
CA ALA A 10 -5.25 0.32 -6.29
C ALA A 10 -6.21 1.30 -7.00
N GLY A 11 -6.88 2.17 -6.24
CA GLY A 11 -7.86 3.10 -6.80
C GLY A 11 -7.22 4.17 -7.70
N SER A 12 -7.93 4.54 -8.77
CA SER A 12 -7.54 5.60 -9.71
C SER A 12 -7.70 7.02 -9.17
N GLY A 13 -8.42 7.19 -8.05
CA GLY A 13 -8.63 8.49 -7.43
C GLY A 13 -9.44 9.49 -8.26
N ASN A 14 -10.36 9.04 -9.13
CA ASN A 14 -11.12 9.90 -10.08
C ASN A 14 -11.67 11.21 -9.51
N ARG A 15 -12.20 11.21 -8.28
CA ARG A 15 -12.71 12.43 -7.62
C ARG A 15 -11.62 13.45 -7.29
N PHE A 16 -10.41 12.96 -7.05
CA PHE A 16 -9.21 13.75 -6.85
C PHE A 16 -8.54 14.12 -8.20
N GLY A 17 -8.92 13.46 -9.30
CA GLY A 17 -8.39 13.68 -10.65
C GLY A 17 -7.26 12.72 -11.04
N GLU A 18 -6.68 12.01 -10.07
CA GLU A 18 -5.52 11.12 -10.27
C GLU A 18 -5.29 10.21 -9.07
N SER A 19 -4.34 9.28 -9.20
CA SER A 19 -3.93 8.31 -8.17
C SER A 19 -3.33 8.98 -6.93
N LYS A 20 -4.21 9.46 -6.05
CA LYS A 20 -3.88 10.23 -4.85
C LYS A 20 -2.83 9.57 -3.94
N GLN A 21 -2.78 8.24 -3.91
CA GLN A 21 -1.86 7.47 -3.08
C GLN A 21 -0.40 7.76 -3.41
N PHE A 22 -0.10 8.15 -4.66
CA PHE A 22 1.25 8.48 -5.11
C PHE A 22 1.58 9.96 -5.00
N LYS A 23 0.63 10.81 -4.59
CA LYS A 23 0.90 12.24 -4.46
C LYS A 23 1.79 12.56 -3.29
N ILE A 24 2.71 13.50 -3.52
CA ILE A 24 3.58 14.00 -2.48
C ILE A 24 2.75 14.81 -1.48
N LEU A 25 2.82 14.40 -0.22
CA LEU A 25 2.30 15.09 0.94
C LEU A 25 3.46 15.24 1.92
N ALA A 26 3.78 16.46 2.34
CA ALA A 26 4.90 16.73 3.26
C ALA A 26 6.23 16.05 2.84
N GLY A 27 6.56 16.08 1.55
CA GLY A 27 7.82 15.56 1.01
C GLY A 27 7.88 14.04 0.79
N ARG A 28 6.79 13.28 1.04
CA ARG A 28 6.72 11.84 0.74
C ARG A 28 5.41 11.46 0.06
N PRO A 29 5.35 10.40 -0.77
CA PRO A 29 4.09 9.93 -1.34
C PRO A 29 3.06 9.59 -0.24
N MET A 30 1.79 9.90 -0.48
CA MET A 30 0.70 9.81 0.50
C MET A 30 0.59 8.43 1.14
N PHE A 31 0.82 7.37 0.37
CA PHE A 31 0.74 6.00 0.88
C PHE A 31 1.79 5.69 1.95
N PHE A 32 2.97 6.34 1.94
CA PHE A 32 3.98 6.15 3.00
C PHE A 32 3.47 6.60 4.37
N HIS A 33 2.73 7.71 4.43
CA HIS A 33 2.10 8.18 5.67
C HIS A 33 1.09 7.18 6.19
N THR A 34 0.43 6.44 5.29
CA THR A 34 -0.50 5.36 5.66
C THR A 34 0.24 4.13 6.15
N LEU A 35 1.37 3.74 5.55
CA LEU A 35 2.13 2.55 5.94
C LEU A 35 2.81 2.70 7.30
N ASN A 36 3.29 3.90 7.63
CA ASN A 36 4.14 4.12 8.81
C ASN A 36 3.51 3.64 10.15
N PRO A 37 2.23 3.89 10.46
CA PRO A 37 1.58 3.33 11.65
C PRO A 37 1.57 1.79 11.70
N PHE A 38 1.40 1.11 10.57
CA PHE A 38 1.36 -0.36 10.51
C PHE A 38 2.75 -0.96 10.64
N ILE A 39 3.75 -0.33 10.00
CA ILE A 39 5.16 -0.71 10.13
C ILE A 39 5.58 -0.65 11.61
N ASN A 40 5.21 0.43 12.31
CA ASN A 40 5.61 0.65 13.71
C ASN A 40 4.74 -0.07 14.75
N SER A 41 3.71 -0.82 14.36
CA SER A 41 2.80 -1.48 15.31
C SER A 41 3.23 -2.92 15.61
N ASP A 42 3.65 -3.22 16.83
CA ASP A 42 4.03 -4.58 17.26
C ASP A 42 2.89 -5.61 17.18
N LYS A 43 1.65 -5.17 16.92
CA LYS A 43 0.48 -6.03 16.72
C LYS A 43 0.33 -6.53 15.27
N ILE A 44 1.12 -6.00 14.33
CA ILE A 44 1.06 -6.35 12.91
C ILE A 44 2.34 -7.10 12.54
N ASP A 45 2.17 -8.31 12.01
CA ASP A 45 3.28 -9.21 11.64
C ASP A 45 3.69 -9.04 10.18
N GLU A 46 2.76 -8.69 9.29
CA GLU A 46 3.05 -8.45 7.86
C GLU A 46 2.07 -7.44 7.24
N ILE A 47 2.51 -6.81 6.14
CA ILE A 47 1.73 -5.81 5.41
C ILE A 47 1.60 -6.24 3.96
N ILE A 48 0.38 -6.17 3.43
CA ILE A 48 0.07 -6.40 2.02
C ILE A 48 -0.42 -5.08 1.44
N VAL A 49 0.36 -4.50 0.53
CA VAL A 49 0.03 -3.24 -0.15
C VAL A 49 -0.53 -3.58 -1.52
N VAL A 50 -1.78 -3.21 -1.76
CA VAL A 50 -2.47 -3.52 -3.01
C VAL A 50 -2.48 -2.27 -3.88
N VAL A 51 -1.85 -2.30 -5.05
CA VAL A 51 -1.64 -1.12 -5.92
C VAL A 51 -2.10 -1.41 -7.36
N PRO A 52 -2.20 -0.40 -8.25
CA PRO A 52 -2.42 -0.67 -9.67
C PRO A 52 -1.28 -1.53 -10.21
N GLU A 53 -1.58 -2.44 -11.15
CA GLU A 53 -0.61 -3.40 -11.70
C GLU A 53 0.69 -2.73 -12.18
N GLN A 54 0.58 -1.62 -12.89
CA GLN A 54 1.70 -0.84 -13.40
C GLN A 54 2.58 -0.20 -12.33
N ALA A 55 2.12 -0.15 -11.07
CA ALA A 55 2.84 0.45 -9.95
C ALA A 55 3.47 -0.60 -9.01
N VAL A 56 3.23 -1.90 -9.22
CA VAL A 56 3.68 -2.97 -8.30
C VAL A 56 5.19 -2.95 -8.12
N GLU A 57 5.96 -2.93 -9.21
CA GLU A 57 7.42 -2.96 -9.15
C GLU A 57 7.99 -1.69 -8.50
N GLN A 58 7.50 -0.51 -8.90
CA GLN A 58 7.93 0.76 -8.31
C GLN A 58 7.66 0.78 -6.80
N VAL A 59 6.44 0.43 -6.38
CA VAL A 59 6.06 0.46 -4.96
C VAL A 59 6.81 -0.59 -4.17
N HIS A 60 7.07 -1.77 -4.75
CA HIS A 60 7.93 -2.77 -4.12
C HIS A 60 9.32 -2.19 -3.81
N ASN A 61 9.95 -1.51 -4.78
CA ASN A 61 11.26 -0.89 -4.57
C ASN A 61 11.19 0.25 -3.53
N ASP A 62 10.13 1.05 -3.55
CA ASP A 62 9.89 2.15 -2.62
C ASP A 62 9.75 1.68 -1.16
N VAL A 63 9.22 0.47 -0.94
CA VAL A 63 8.95 -0.07 0.42
C VAL A 63 9.90 -1.17 0.86
N PHE A 64 10.75 -1.70 -0.02
CA PHE A 64 11.61 -2.84 0.29
C PHE A 64 12.56 -2.57 1.47
N SER A 65 13.05 -1.34 1.62
CA SER A 65 14.05 -0.97 2.63
C SER A 65 13.50 -0.23 3.84
N ILE A 66 12.19 0.06 3.89
CA ILE A 66 11.62 0.96 4.91
C ILE A 66 11.10 0.24 6.17
N SER A 67 11.14 -1.09 6.18
CA SER A 67 10.53 -1.91 7.24
C SER A 67 11.35 -3.17 7.49
N SER A 68 11.51 -3.54 8.76
CA SER A 68 12.03 -4.86 9.15
C SER A 68 10.98 -5.97 9.05
N LYS A 69 9.70 -5.61 8.97
CA LYS A 69 8.57 -6.54 8.76
C LYS A 69 8.37 -6.83 7.28
N PRO A 70 7.94 -8.05 6.93
CA PRO A 70 7.59 -8.41 5.55
C PRO A 70 6.52 -7.47 4.98
N ILE A 71 6.83 -6.86 3.84
CA ILE A 71 5.87 -6.12 3.03
C ILE A 71 5.74 -6.83 1.68
N LYS A 72 4.53 -7.23 1.34
CA LYS A 72 4.18 -7.75 0.01
C LYS A 72 3.47 -6.66 -0.77
N VAL A 73 3.82 -6.51 -2.03
CA VAL A 73 3.13 -5.59 -2.94
C VAL A 73 2.47 -6.43 -4.03
N VAL A 74 1.16 -6.26 -4.20
CA VAL A 74 0.35 -7.03 -5.15
C VAL A 74 -0.53 -6.09 -5.98
N SER A 75 -0.94 -6.55 -7.16
CA SER A 75 -1.91 -5.80 -7.98
C SER A 75 -3.31 -5.88 -7.36
N GLY A 76 -4.14 -4.85 -7.56
CA GLY A 76 -5.54 -4.86 -7.15
C GLY A 76 -6.50 -5.23 -8.28
N GLY A 77 -7.68 -5.74 -7.91
CA GLY A 77 -8.77 -5.97 -8.86
C GLY A 77 -9.57 -4.70 -9.23
N ARG A 78 -10.59 -4.88 -10.08
CA ARG A 78 -11.39 -3.79 -10.66
C ARG A 78 -12.14 -2.95 -9.62
N LYS A 79 -12.67 -3.59 -8.57
CA LYS A 79 -13.33 -2.95 -7.43
C LYS A 79 -12.49 -3.12 -6.18
N ARG A 80 -12.78 -2.29 -5.16
CA ARG A 80 -12.10 -2.35 -3.86
C ARG A 80 -12.20 -3.74 -3.23
N GLN A 81 -13.36 -4.40 -3.29
CA GLN A 81 -13.50 -5.76 -2.74
C GLN A 81 -12.63 -6.78 -3.46
N ASP A 82 -12.46 -6.64 -4.78
CA ASP A 82 -11.62 -7.54 -5.58
C ASP A 82 -10.15 -7.35 -5.17
N SER A 83 -9.74 -6.11 -4.90
CA SER A 83 -8.40 -5.80 -4.37
C SER A 83 -8.13 -6.42 -3.00
N VAL A 84 -9.15 -6.58 -2.15
CA VAL A 84 -8.98 -7.14 -0.80
C VAL A 84 -8.92 -8.68 -0.82
N ASN A 85 -9.56 -9.31 -1.80
CA ASN A 85 -9.63 -10.78 -1.92
C ASN A 85 -8.50 -11.40 -2.75
N ASN A 86 -7.57 -10.59 -3.29
CA ASN A 86 -6.48 -11.05 -4.14
C ASN A 86 -5.33 -11.72 -3.36
#